data_AF-A0A0S6VXV4-F1
#
_entry.id   AF-A0A0S6VXV4-F1
#
_cell.length_a   1.000
_cell.length_b   1.000
_cell.length_c   1.000
_cell.angle_alpha   90.00
_cell.angle_beta   90.00
_cell.angle_gamma   90.00
#
_symmetry.space_group_name_H-M   'P 1'
#
loop_
_entity.id
_entity.type
_entity.pdbx_description
1 polymer ?
#
loop_
_entity_poly.entity_id
_entity_poly.type
_entity_poly.pdbx_seq_one_letter_code
_entity_poly.pdbx_strand_id
1 'polypeptide(L)'
;MKHRYLLDTNIISEPIRLMPNVKVLERIQQHRYEIATASVVWHELLFGCQRLPDSRKRQRLETYLYDVVERTIPILPYVKIAAEWHAQERARLSFRGLSPAFIDGQIAAIAKINGLIIVTANVADFENFDGITIENWFE
;
A
#
# COMPACT_ATOMS: atom_id res chain seq x y z
N MET A 1 15.70 8.57 -8.55
CA MET A 1 15.98 7.76 -7.35
C MET A 1 15.12 6.51 -7.44
N LYS A 2 15.65 5.32 -7.13
CA LYS A 2 14.89 4.07 -7.25
C LYS A 2 14.20 3.80 -5.92
N HIS A 3 12.86 3.75 -5.91
CA HIS A 3 12.10 3.32 -4.73
C HIS A 3 12.50 1.88 -4.36
N ARG A 4 12.40 1.55 -3.07
CA ARG A 4 12.64 0.21 -2.53
C ARG A 4 11.37 -0.40 -1.93
N TYR A 5 10.49 0.43 -1.36
CA TYR A 5 9.33 -0.03 -0.61
C TYR A 5 8.02 0.48 -1.22
N LEU A 6 7.01 -0.38 -1.28
CA LEU A 6 5.63 -0.04 -1.58
C LEU A 6 4.80 -0.16 -0.30
N LEU A 7 4.35 0.97 0.23
CA LEU A 7 3.60 1.03 1.48
C LEU A 7 2.11 0.74 1.23
N ASP A 8 1.58 -0.21 2.00
CA ASP A 8 0.15 -0.55 2.04
C ASP A 8 -0.67 0.43 2.92
N THR A 9 -2.00 0.36 2.84
CA THR A 9 -2.94 1.25 3.52
C THR A 9 -2.72 1.30 5.03
N ASN A 10 -2.42 0.17 5.68
CA ASN A 10 -2.17 0.12 7.12
C ASN A 10 -0.88 0.87 7.52
N ILE A 11 0.14 0.91 6.66
CA ILE A 11 1.39 1.63 6.94
C ILE A 11 1.21 3.13 6.72
N ILE A 12 0.58 3.53 5.62
CA ILE A 12 0.40 4.96 5.28
C ILE A 12 -0.56 5.67 6.23
N SER A 13 -1.56 4.94 6.73
CA SER A 13 -2.52 5.50 7.70
C SER A 13 -2.00 5.52 9.13
N GLU A 14 -0.86 4.89 9.44
CA GLU A 14 -0.33 4.80 10.79
C GLU A 14 -0.02 6.17 11.43
N PRO A 15 0.64 7.15 10.74
CA PRO A 15 0.99 8.45 11.31
C PRO A 15 -0.18 9.30 11.83
N ILE A 16 -1.40 9.04 11.38
CA ILE A 16 -2.61 9.77 11.76
C ILE A 16 -3.48 9.04 12.78
N ARG A 17 -3.07 7.86 13.24
CA ARG A 17 -3.76 7.15 14.32
C ARG A 17 -3.65 7.91 15.64
N LEU A 18 -4.62 7.68 16.54
CA LEU A 18 -4.59 8.26 17.88
C LEU A 18 -3.36 7.81 18.69
N MET A 19 -2.96 6.55 18.49
CA MET A 19 -1.79 5.94 19.12
C MET A 19 -1.00 5.22 18.03
N PRO A 20 -0.09 5.93 17.33
CA PRO A 20 0.70 5.33 16.26
C PRO A 20 1.81 4.45 16.83
N ASN A 21 2.17 3.39 16.10
CA ASN A 21 3.34 2.58 16.41
C ASN A 21 4.63 3.34 16.08
N VAL A 22 5.43 3.63 17.11
CA VAL A 22 6.68 4.40 16.99
C VAL A 22 7.66 3.78 16.00
N LYS A 23 7.77 2.45 15.96
CA LYS A 23 8.68 1.73 15.07
C LYS A 23 8.33 1.93 13.60
N VAL A 24 7.04 1.94 13.28
CA VAL A 24 6.56 2.23 11.92
C VAL A 24 6.90 3.67 11.53
N LEU A 25 6.70 4.63 12.44
CA LEU A 25 7.06 6.04 12.18
C LEU A 25 8.55 6.22 11.94
N GLU A 26 9.39 5.56 12.75
CA GLU A 26 10.85 5.59 12.59
C GLU A 26 11.29 4.99 11.25
N ARG A 27 10.69 3.87 10.82
CA ARG A 27 10.98 3.25 9.52
C ARG A 27 10.56 4.12 8.34
N ILE A 28 9.36 4.72 8.41
CA ILE A 28 8.90 5.69 7.40
C ILE A 28 9.91 6.84 7.29
N GLN A 29 10.35 7.39 8.43
CA GLN A 29 11.31 8.49 8.43
C GLN A 29 12.70 8.07 7.91
N GLN A 30 13.18 6.88 8.30
CA GLN A 30 14.45 6.31 7.87
C GLN A 30 14.49 6.10 6.35
N HIS A 31 13.40 5.62 5.76
CA HIS A 31 13.30 5.28 4.34
C HIS A 31 12.51 6.30 3.51
N ARG A 32 12.31 7.53 4.00
CA ARG A 32 11.43 8.55 3.37
C ARG A 32 11.69 8.84 1.89
N TYR A 33 12.90 8.59 1.39
CA TYR A 33 13.27 8.78 -0.03
C TYR A 33 13.24 7.49 -0.86
N GLU A 34 12.94 6.37 -0.22
CA GLU A 34 12.89 5.03 -0.81
C GLU A 34 11.47 4.43 -0.78
N ILE A 35 10.49 5.13 -0.22
CA ILE A 35 9.09 4.70 -0.18
C ILE A 35 8.29 5.21 -1.38
N ALA A 36 7.28 4.44 -1.75
CA ALA A 36 6.20 4.79 -2.67
C ALA A 36 4.91 4.11 -2.20
N THR A 37 3.77 4.42 -2.81
CA THR A 37 2.50 3.69 -2.60
C THR A 37 1.78 3.39 -3.90
N ALA A 38 0.73 2.59 -3.85
CA ALA A 38 -0.08 2.23 -4.99
C ALA A 38 -1.26 3.19 -5.17
N SER A 39 -1.66 3.44 -6.42
CA SER A 39 -2.87 4.22 -6.71
C SER A 39 -4.14 3.59 -6.13
N VAL A 40 -4.16 2.27 -5.94
CA VAL A 40 -5.28 1.56 -5.30
C VAL A 40 -5.33 1.80 -3.79
N VAL A 41 -4.18 1.92 -3.12
CA VAL A 41 -4.09 2.33 -1.71
C VAL A 41 -4.56 3.78 -1.54
N TRP A 42 -4.18 4.67 -2.46
CA TRP A 42 -4.69 6.03 -2.49
C TRP A 42 -6.22 6.08 -2.61
N HIS A 43 -6.80 5.23 -3.47
CA HIS A 43 -8.25 5.08 -3.57
C HIS A 43 -8.88 4.62 -2.25
N GLU A 44 -8.32 3.62 -1.56
CA GLU A 44 -8.85 3.15 -0.27
C GLU A 44 -8.83 4.25 0.80
N LEU A 45 -7.72 5.01 0.87
CA LEU A 45 -7.57 6.13 1.80
C LEU A 45 -8.61 7.23 1.54
N LEU A 46 -8.77 7.62 0.27
CA LEU A 46 -9.77 8.62 -0.13
C LEU A 46 -11.20 8.13 0.12
N PHE A 47 -11.50 6.86 -0.20
CA PHE A 47 -12.81 6.28 0.06
C PHE A 47 -13.14 6.29 1.55
N GLY A 48 -12.18 5.86 2.39
CA GLY A 48 -12.31 5.91 3.85
C GLY A 48 -12.53 7.33 4.36
N CYS A 49 -11.87 8.31 3.75
CA CYS A 49 -12.04 9.73 4.07
C CYS A 49 -13.42 10.26 3.69
N GLN A 50 -13.87 10.03 2.45
CA GLN A 50 -15.12 10.55 1.91
C GLN A 50 -16.37 9.94 2.56
N ARG A 51 -16.24 8.76 3.18
CA ARG A 51 -17.31 8.13 3.97
C ARG A 51 -17.57 8.80 5.32
N LEU A 52 -16.65 9.63 5.80
CA LEU A 52 -16.82 10.33 7.07
C LEU A 52 -17.79 11.52 6.89
N PRO A 53 -18.65 11.80 7.89
CA PRO A 53 -19.38 13.06 7.91
C PRO A 53 -18.40 14.24 7.98
N ASP A 54 -18.87 15.42 7.57
CA ASP A 54 -18.10 16.65 7.76
C ASP A 54 -17.77 16.82 9.25
N SER A 55 -16.48 16.71 9.56
CA SER A 55 -15.98 16.58 10.92
C SER A 55 -14.50 16.92 10.98
N ARG A 56 -14.02 17.28 12.18
CA ARG A 56 -12.59 17.51 12.42
C ARG A 56 -11.71 16.31 12.03
N LYS A 57 -12.24 15.09 12.21
CA LYS A 57 -11.55 13.85 11.81
C LYS A 57 -11.37 13.79 10.30
N ARG A 58 -12.43 14.07 9.54
CA ARG A 58 -12.39 14.12 8.08
C ARG A 58 -11.40 15.18 7.58
N GLN A 59 -11.50 16.41 8.09
CA GLN A 59 -10.61 17.51 7.69
C GLN A 59 -9.13 17.19 7.97
N ARG A 60 -8.81 16.58 9.12
CA ARG A 60 -7.45 16.12 9.43
C ARG A 60 -6.95 15.06 8.44
N LEU A 61 -7.80 14.11 8.06
CA LEU A 61 -7.46 13.07 7.09
C LEU A 61 -7.28 13.66 5.68
N GLU A 62 -8.17 14.53 5.22
CA GLU A 62 -8.04 15.22 3.94
C GLU A 62 -6.72 16.01 3.86
N THR A 63 -6.42 16.78 4.91
CA THR A 63 -5.15 17.53 5.02
C THR A 63 -3.95 16.59 4.94
N TYR A 64 -3.97 15.48 5.68
CA TYR A 64 -2.87 14.51 5.64
C TYR A 64 -2.68 13.89 4.25
N LEU A 65 -3.76 13.51 3.58
CA LEU A 65 -3.68 12.90 2.25
C LEU A 65 -3.12 13.87 1.22
N TYR A 66 -3.69 15.07 1.10
CA TYR A 66 -3.33 16.04 0.05
C TYR A 66 -2.07 16.86 0.35
N ASP A 67 -1.81 17.20 1.62
CA ASP A 67 -0.69 18.07 1.97
C ASP A 67 0.55 17.29 2.42
N VAL A 68 0.41 16.02 2.79
CA VAL A 68 1.54 15.16 3.19
C VAL A 68 1.76 14.03 2.20
N VAL A 69 0.83 13.08 2.09
CA VAL A 69 1.03 11.86 1.31
C VAL A 69 1.26 12.17 -0.17
N GLU A 70 0.35 12.88 -0.83
CA GLU A 70 0.45 13.20 -2.27
C GLU A 70 1.73 13.98 -2.62
N ARG A 71 2.18 14.86 -1.72
CA ARG A 71 3.35 15.72 -1.95
C ARG A 71 4.68 15.05 -1.66
N THR A 72 4.71 13.99 -0.86
CA THR A 72 5.98 13.41 -0.35
C THR A 72 6.17 11.96 -0.73
N ILE A 73 5.11 11.22 -1.04
CA ILE A 73 5.15 9.79 -1.36
C ILE A 73 4.67 9.60 -2.80
N PRO A 74 5.53 9.13 -3.72
CA PRO A 74 5.10 8.83 -5.08
C PRO A 74 4.01 7.76 -5.12
N ILE A 75 2.95 8.05 -5.89
CA ILE A 75 1.81 7.16 -6.07
C ILE A 75 1.96 6.45 -7.42
N LEU A 76 2.21 5.15 -7.39
CA LEU A 76 2.47 4.33 -8.56
C LEU A 76 1.16 3.79 -9.16
N PRO A 77 0.95 3.95 -10.48
CA PRO A 77 -0.29 3.54 -11.13
C PRO A 77 -0.38 2.04 -11.37
N TYR A 78 -1.60 1.50 -11.33
CA TYR A 78 -1.92 0.17 -11.86
C TYR A 78 -1.96 0.21 -13.40
N VAL A 79 -0.83 -0.05 -14.03
CA VAL A 79 -0.64 0.01 -15.49
C VAL A 79 -0.84 -1.34 -16.18
N LYS A 80 -0.88 -1.34 -17.52
CA LYS A 80 -1.08 -2.55 -18.35
C LYS A 80 -0.18 -3.73 -17.95
N ILE A 81 1.13 -3.51 -17.77
CA ILE A 81 2.06 -4.59 -17.40
C ILE A 81 1.78 -5.16 -16.00
N ALA A 82 1.31 -4.33 -15.06
CA ALA A 82 0.85 -4.80 -13.75
C ALA A 82 -0.45 -5.61 -13.89
N ALA A 83 -1.35 -5.21 -14.79
CA ALA A 83 -2.58 -5.95 -15.05
C ALA A 83 -2.34 -7.32 -15.67
N GLU A 84 -1.41 -7.41 -16.63
CA GLU A 84 -1.01 -8.68 -17.24
C GLU A 84 -0.40 -9.64 -16.22
N TRP A 85 0.49 -9.16 -15.35
CA TRP A 85 1.06 -9.96 -14.28
C TRP A 85 -0.01 -10.40 -13.26
N HIS A 86 -0.89 -9.48 -12.83
CA HIS A 86 -1.96 -9.80 -11.88
C HIS A 86 -2.90 -10.87 -12.45
N ALA A 87 -3.26 -10.80 -13.73
CA ALA A 87 -4.12 -11.79 -14.37
C ALA A 87 -3.49 -13.20 -14.34
N GLN A 88 -2.19 -13.29 -14.64
CA GLN A 88 -1.45 -14.55 -14.58
C GLN A 88 -1.41 -15.12 -13.16
N GLU A 89 -1.08 -14.29 -12.18
CA GLU A 89 -1.03 -14.72 -10.77
C GLU A 89 -2.40 -15.10 -10.21
N ARG A 90 -3.44 -14.34 -10.56
CA ARG A 90 -4.81 -14.68 -10.17
C ARG A 90 -5.25 -16.02 -10.76
N ALA A 91 -4.90 -16.31 -12.01
CA ALA A 91 -5.16 -17.62 -12.61
C ALA A 91 -4.39 -18.73 -11.88
N ARG A 92 -3.08 -18.54 -11.65
CA ARG A 92 -2.23 -19.51 -10.91
C ARG A 92 -2.78 -19.81 -9.51
N LEU A 93 -3.19 -18.79 -8.77
CA LEU A 93 -3.76 -18.93 -7.44
C LEU A 93 -5.14 -19.59 -7.47
N SER A 94 -5.98 -19.23 -8.44
CA SER A 94 -7.29 -19.87 -8.63
C SER A 94 -7.17 -21.36 -8.91
N PHE A 95 -6.19 -21.80 -9.71
CA PHE A 95 -5.92 -23.23 -9.94
C PHE A 95 -5.52 -23.97 -8.65
N ARG A 96 -4.99 -23.25 -7.66
CA ARG A 96 -4.65 -23.78 -6.33
C ARG A 96 -5.79 -23.64 -5.31
N GLY A 97 -6.98 -23.20 -5.72
CA GLY A 97 -8.12 -22.96 -4.83
C GLY A 97 -7.98 -21.71 -3.95
N LEU A 98 -7.05 -20.81 -4.27
CA LEU A 98 -6.83 -19.57 -3.55
C LEU A 98 -7.47 -18.40 -4.30
N SER A 99 -8.09 -17.48 -3.56
CA SER A 99 -8.71 -16.28 -4.14
C SER A 99 -8.45 -15.05 -3.25
N PRO A 100 -7.23 -14.47 -3.28
CA PRO A 100 -6.94 -13.22 -2.57
C PRO A 100 -7.85 -12.08 -3.03
N ALA A 101 -7.91 -11.00 -2.23
CA ALA A 101 -8.70 -9.85 -2.63
C ALA A 101 -8.13 -9.23 -3.91
N PHE A 102 -9.02 -8.70 -4.75
CA PHE A 102 -8.62 -8.13 -6.03
C PHE A 102 -7.67 -6.93 -5.84
N ILE A 103 -7.87 -6.14 -4.79
CA ILE A 103 -7.02 -4.99 -4.45
C ILE A 103 -5.61 -5.45 -4.06
N ASP A 104 -5.47 -6.48 -3.23
CA ASP A 104 -4.16 -7.03 -2.83
C ASP A 104 -3.38 -7.49 -4.06
N GLY A 105 -4.05 -8.14 -5.02
CA GLY A 105 -3.43 -8.53 -6.27
C GLY A 105 -2.99 -7.34 -7.14
N GLN A 106 -3.70 -6.20 -7.10
CA GLN A 106 -3.25 -4.96 -7.75
C GLN A 106 -2.03 -4.36 -7.05
N ILE A 107 -1.99 -4.36 -5.71
CA ILE A 107 -0.85 -3.90 -4.91
C ILE A 107 0.37 -4.77 -5.19
N ALA A 108 0.20 -6.11 -5.13
CA ALA A 108 1.24 -7.09 -5.42
C ALA A 108 1.82 -6.90 -6.83
N ALA A 109 0.96 -6.64 -7.81
CA ALA A 109 1.40 -6.40 -9.18
C ALA A 109 2.22 -5.13 -9.34
N ILE A 110 1.79 -4.03 -8.71
CA ILE A 110 2.54 -2.77 -8.71
C ILE A 110 3.91 -2.97 -8.05
N ALA A 111 3.97 -3.69 -6.93
CA ALA A 111 5.23 -4.00 -6.27
C ALA A 111 6.14 -4.82 -7.18
N LYS A 112 5.60 -5.89 -7.78
CA LYS A 112 6.35 -6.81 -8.64
C LYS A 112 6.99 -6.12 -9.83
N ILE A 113 6.19 -5.37 -10.61
CA ILE A 113 6.68 -4.76 -11.86
C ILE A 113 7.71 -3.64 -11.61
N ASN A 114 7.69 -3.04 -10.42
CA ASN A 114 8.66 -2.03 -10.01
C ASN A 114 9.84 -2.60 -9.20
N GLY A 115 9.82 -3.89 -8.86
CA GLY A 115 10.83 -4.54 -8.03
C GLY A 115 10.90 -3.99 -6.60
N LEU A 116 9.73 -3.73 -6.00
CA LEU A 116 9.59 -3.15 -4.66
C LEU A 116 9.19 -4.20 -3.62
N ILE A 117 9.59 -3.95 -2.37
CA ILE A 117 9.17 -4.71 -1.19
C ILE A 117 7.84 -4.16 -0.69
N ILE A 118 6.82 -4.99 -0.55
CA ILE A 118 5.54 -4.61 0.05
C ILE A 118 5.74 -4.46 1.54
N VAL A 119 5.33 -3.32 2.11
CA VAL A 119 5.32 -3.13 3.56
C VAL A 119 3.88 -3.16 4.03
N THR A 120 3.53 -4.14 4.88
CA THR A 120 2.17 -4.34 5.37
C THR A 120 2.16 -5.10 6.71
N ALA A 121 1.17 -4.82 7.54
CA ALA A 121 0.82 -5.65 8.70
C ALA A 121 0.11 -6.97 8.31
N ASN A 122 -0.49 -7.05 7.12
CA ASN A 122 -1.31 -8.18 6.70
C ASN A 122 -0.52 -9.15 5.80
N VAL A 123 0.58 -9.70 6.32
CA VAL A 123 1.51 -10.54 5.54
C VAL A 123 0.81 -11.72 4.83
N ALA A 124 -0.20 -12.32 5.47
CA ALA A 124 -0.95 -13.45 4.94
C ALA A 124 -1.71 -13.12 3.64
N ASP A 125 -2.10 -11.86 3.41
CA ASP A 125 -2.80 -11.45 2.20
C ASP A 125 -1.88 -11.53 0.96
N PHE A 126 -0.56 -11.48 1.18
CA PHE A 126 0.44 -11.41 0.13
C PHE A 126 1.30 -12.68 0.00
N GLU A 127 1.36 -13.54 1.03
CA GLU A 127 2.30 -14.67 1.11
C GLU A 127 2.23 -15.66 -0.07
N ASN A 128 1.07 -15.75 -0.73
CA ASN A 128 0.83 -16.70 -1.80
C ASN A 128 1.21 -16.20 -3.19
N PHE A 129 1.40 -14.88 -3.38
CA PHE A 129 1.82 -14.29 -4.66
C PHE A 129 3.29 -14.61 -4.96
N ASP A 130 3.60 -14.93 -6.22
CA ASP A 130 4.94 -15.38 -6.58
C ASP A 130 5.91 -14.23 -6.86
N GLY A 131 7.16 -14.38 -6.42
CA GLY A 131 8.25 -13.45 -6.72
C GLY A 131 8.04 -12.01 -6.23
N ILE A 132 7.25 -11.81 -5.17
CA ILE A 132 7.21 -10.57 -4.40
C ILE A 132 7.98 -10.73 -3.09
N THR A 133 8.30 -9.61 -2.43
CA THR A 133 8.93 -9.60 -1.10
C THR A 133 8.08 -8.75 -0.18
N ILE A 134 7.94 -9.19 1.07
CA ILE A 134 7.06 -8.56 2.06
C ILE A 134 7.87 -8.28 3.33
N GLU A 135 7.66 -7.12 3.93
CA GLU A 135 8.15 -6.76 5.25
C GLU A 135 7.00 -6.29 6.14
N ASN A 136 7.03 -6.68 7.42
CA ASN A 136 6.15 -6.13 8.45
C ASN A 136 6.96 -5.17 9.34
N TRP A 137 6.65 -3.88 9.30
CA TRP A 137 7.35 -2.88 10.12
C TRP A 137 6.79 -2.72 11.54
N PHE A 138 5.72 -3.44 11.88
CA PHE A 138 5.20 -3.49 13.25
C PHE A 138 5.99 -4.45 14.16
N GLU A 139 6.79 -5.35 13.58
CA GLU A 139 7.60 -6.36 14.26
C GLU A 139 9.01 -5.87 14.53
#